data_AF-A0A2P9ADS1-F1
#
_entry.id   AF-A0A2P9ADS1-F1
#
_cell.length_a   1.000
_cell.length_b   1.000
_cell.length_c   1.000
_cell.angle_alpha   90.00
_cell.angle_beta   90.00
_cell.angle_gamma   90.00
#
_symmetry.space_group_name_H-M   'P 1'
#
loop_
_entity.id
_entity.type
_entity.pdbx_description
1 polymer ?
#
loop_
_entity_poly.entity_id
_entity_poly.type
_entity_poly.pdbx_seq_one_letter_code
_entity_poly.pdbx_strand_id
1 'polypeptide(L)'
;MARIIDAITGWEMQYFADGAGKPPAGGVVLEEVSHHSYTFAKDIRLIGIRLQVEEVSPQNTVVNTRSHFLPLSDPPFVVGRIEEKSPTQIQSVPGMQNAFQKLREFDDALFMKNYFQSNGRPVGYVVRADYTLPLKYVDATWPNSEFSEIDISQRFLFSRLANVPPHEPGGVLEAARCHPITRFEIISRAGGAKEPSKNRFRISSIRFDYRLHLRLDTAFDPPKPGAPARTGNNAGLFRDEEMATSAAAPLAPAFDWAVSQVAFAAAEKPLILEVATVGLWEGAPLVGPRFSGNKTTIKQAPHCWDNVHWWGARGLGQPMISAPGAFHAAHIHWRWGGAGSTFRSTIPEIDTPKAPPGNEGYWWQSDGARILVDPAIWIQTIRIAVTRNRPNLNPLTPGVKLESLSTEDWNTLFTGLGTPVDIEAGDQIVLWYSAEVHRQTVFPTEHDEGKLERRSKTFLAGDAGSVFLHGIFFAHGAERSGFATGTRSAEHRPRSAATIRSERKWMRPA
;
A
#
# COMPACT_ATOMS: atom_id res chain seq x y z
N MET A 1 -8.79 24.34 -9.41
CA MET A 1 -7.66 23.77 -8.64
C MET A 1 -7.66 24.45 -7.30
N ALA A 2 -7.66 23.67 -6.22
CA ALA A 2 -7.62 24.17 -4.84
C ALA A 2 -6.24 23.86 -4.25
N ARG A 3 -5.75 24.74 -3.37
CA ARG A 3 -4.47 24.59 -2.67
C ARG A 3 -4.74 24.57 -1.18
N ILE A 4 -4.14 23.61 -0.50
CA ILE A 4 -4.23 23.42 0.93
C ILE A 4 -2.87 23.73 1.53
N ILE A 5 -2.86 24.52 2.60
CA ILE A 5 -1.69 24.78 3.42
C ILE A 5 -2.13 24.60 4.87
N ASP A 6 -1.80 23.45 5.47
CA ASP A 6 -2.17 23.15 6.85
C ASP A 6 -1.01 23.47 7.79
N ALA A 7 -1.10 24.62 8.47
CA ALA A 7 -0.04 25.09 9.35
C ALA A 7 0.19 24.21 10.59
N ILE A 8 -0.79 23.37 10.98
CA ILE A 8 -0.70 22.51 12.17
C ILE A 8 0.13 21.28 11.89
N THR A 9 -0.16 20.62 10.78
CA THR A 9 0.54 19.40 10.37
C THR A 9 1.77 19.69 9.54
N GLY A 10 1.87 20.86 8.91
CA GLY A 10 2.99 21.26 8.06
C GLY A 10 2.87 20.82 6.60
N TRP A 11 1.76 20.18 6.22
CA TRP A 11 1.52 19.72 4.86
C TRP A 11 1.01 20.84 3.95
N GLU A 12 1.49 20.80 2.72
CA GLU A 12 1.01 21.61 1.63
C GLU A 12 0.76 20.72 0.41
N MET A 13 -0.35 20.92 -0.28
CA MET A 13 -0.71 20.14 -1.47
C MET A 13 -1.74 20.89 -2.32
N GLN A 14 -1.98 20.40 -3.53
CA GLN A 14 -3.01 20.88 -4.43
C GLN A 14 -3.93 19.72 -4.83
N TYR A 15 -5.19 20.01 -5.14
CA TYR A 15 -6.10 19.03 -5.72
C TYR A 15 -7.03 19.67 -6.75
N PHE A 16 -7.60 18.84 -7.62
CA PHE A 16 -8.57 19.28 -8.62
C PHE A 16 -9.99 19.01 -8.16
N ALA A 17 -10.84 20.00 -8.33
CA ALA A 17 -12.28 19.90 -8.22
C ALA A 17 -12.92 20.66 -9.39
N ASP A 18 -14.07 20.18 -9.85
CA ASP A 18 -14.91 20.87 -10.81
C ASP A 18 -15.68 22.05 -10.15
N GLY A 19 -16.53 22.74 -10.94
CA GLY A 19 -17.34 23.85 -10.43
C GLY A 19 -18.37 23.46 -9.36
N ALA A 20 -18.68 22.17 -9.22
CA ALA A 20 -19.57 21.63 -8.19
C ALA A 20 -18.80 21.11 -6.96
N GLY A 21 -17.47 21.20 -6.96
CA GLY A 21 -16.60 20.69 -5.90
C GLY A 21 -16.35 19.17 -5.99
N LYS A 22 -16.68 18.52 -7.10
CA LYS A 22 -16.45 17.07 -7.30
C LYS A 22 -15.05 16.80 -7.84
N PRO A 23 -14.43 15.65 -7.52
CA PRO A 23 -13.16 15.24 -8.10
C PRO A 23 -13.25 15.00 -9.62
N PRO A 24 -12.11 15.05 -10.35
CA PRO A 24 -12.05 14.63 -11.74
C PRO A 24 -12.29 13.12 -11.88
N ALA A 25 -12.37 12.64 -13.13
CA ALA A 25 -12.42 11.21 -13.39
C ALA A 25 -11.17 10.50 -12.85
N GLY A 26 -11.38 9.39 -12.13
CA GLY A 26 -10.32 8.68 -11.40
C GLY A 26 -10.26 9.05 -9.92
N GLY A 27 -11.06 10.01 -9.48
CA GLY A 27 -11.22 10.40 -8.09
C GLY A 27 -10.33 11.57 -7.67
N VAL A 28 -10.14 11.71 -6.37
CA VAL A 28 -9.29 12.75 -5.77
C VAL A 28 -7.84 12.51 -6.20
N VAL A 29 -7.23 13.56 -6.74
CA VAL A 29 -5.83 13.60 -7.15
C VAL A 29 -5.14 14.65 -6.31
N LEU A 30 -4.05 14.27 -5.65
CA LEU A 30 -3.18 15.20 -4.94
C LEU A 30 -1.95 15.50 -5.78
N GLU A 31 -1.63 16.78 -5.93
CA GLU A 31 -0.45 17.26 -6.64
C GLU A 31 0.42 18.16 -5.77
N GLU A 32 1.71 18.23 -6.12
CA GLU A 32 2.71 19.09 -5.47
C GLU A 32 2.66 18.97 -3.93
N VAL A 33 2.64 17.72 -3.47
CA VAL A 33 2.56 17.37 -2.06
C VAL A 33 3.92 17.60 -1.41
N SER A 34 3.93 18.37 -0.33
CA SER A 34 5.12 18.73 0.42
C SER A 34 4.82 18.83 1.92
N HIS A 35 5.87 18.76 2.74
CA HIS A 35 5.76 18.91 4.18
C HIS A 35 6.95 19.72 4.73
N HIS A 36 6.69 20.83 5.42
CA HIS A 36 7.71 21.77 5.93
C HIS A 36 8.77 22.18 4.89
N SER A 37 8.33 22.53 3.67
CA SER A 37 9.19 22.89 2.53
C SER A 37 9.92 21.74 1.85
N TYR A 38 9.75 20.50 2.34
CA TYR A 38 10.31 19.32 1.69
C TYR A 38 9.32 18.75 0.69
N THR A 39 9.77 18.55 -0.54
CA THR A 39 8.99 17.89 -1.58
C THR A 39 8.77 16.44 -1.20
N PHE A 40 7.53 15.97 -1.34
CA PHE A 40 7.16 14.58 -1.06
C PHE A 40 6.70 13.85 -2.33
N ALA A 41 5.76 14.42 -3.07
CA ALA A 41 5.23 13.80 -4.29
C ALA A 41 4.78 14.86 -5.30
N LYS A 42 4.95 14.57 -6.59
CA LYS A 42 4.34 15.36 -7.66
C LYS A 42 2.86 15.03 -7.81
N ASP A 43 2.51 13.75 -7.66
CA ASP A 43 1.18 13.22 -7.90
C ASP A 43 0.93 11.98 -7.04
N ILE A 44 -0.22 11.91 -6.38
CA ILE A 44 -0.73 10.72 -5.71
C ILE A 44 -2.20 10.54 -6.09
N ARG A 45 -2.54 9.38 -6.67
CA ARG A 45 -3.91 9.10 -7.08
C ARG A 45 -4.27 7.62 -7.09
N LEU A 46 -5.57 7.37 -7.04
CA LEU A 46 -6.17 6.14 -7.54
C LEU A 46 -6.38 6.27 -9.06
N ILE A 47 -6.14 5.20 -9.81
CA ILE A 47 -6.44 5.10 -11.24
C ILE A 47 -7.90 4.69 -11.45
N GLY A 48 -8.37 3.74 -10.66
CA GLY A 48 -9.76 3.28 -10.65
C GLY A 48 -9.90 1.98 -9.87
N ILE A 49 -11.08 1.39 -9.95
CA ILE A 49 -11.36 0.07 -9.40
C ILE A 49 -11.62 -0.94 -10.52
N ARG A 50 -11.25 -2.20 -10.28
CA ARG A 50 -11.54 -3.31 -11.17
C ARG A 50 -12.28 -4.39 -10.40
N LEU A 51 -13.45 -4.77 -10.89
CA LEU A 51 -14.27 -5.81 -10.31
C LEU A 51 -14.10 -7.10 -11.11
N GLN A 52 -13.80 -8.19 -10.43
CA GLN A 52 -14.01 -9.52 -10.97
C GLN A 52 -15.40 -9.98 -10.57
N VAL A 53 -16.24 -10.22 -11.56
CA VAL A 53 -17.63 -10.62 -11.38
C VAL A 53 -17.84 -12.02 -11.95
N GLU A 54 -18.29 -12.93 -11.10
CA GLU A 54 -18.64 -14.29 -11.48
C GLU A 54 -20.12 -14.39 -11.79
N GLU A 55 -20.44 -15.09 -12.88
CA GLU A 55 -21.77 -15.62 -13.15
C GLU A 55 -21.86 -17.02 -12.54
N VAL A 56 -22.80 -17.23 -11.64
CA VAL A 56 -22.93 -18.43 -10.83
C VAL A 56 -24.26 -19.09 -11.09
N SER A 57 -24.24 -20.39 -11.39
CA SER A 57 -25.46 -21.16 -11.63
C SER A 57 -26.30 -21.34 -10.35
N PRO A 58 -27.57 -21.78 -10.47
CA PRO A 58 -28.39 -22.15 -9.31
C PRO A 58 -27.74 -23.22 -8.43
N GLN A 59 -26.89 -24.07 -9.00
CA GLN A 59 -26.12 -25.12 -8.30
C GLN A 59 -24.83 -24.58 -7.66
N ASN A 60 -24.62 -23.27 -7.65
CA ASN A 60 -23.44 -22.59 -7.10
C ASN A 60 -22.13 -22.88 -7.85
N THR A 61 -22.22 -23.25 -9.13
CA THR A 61 -21.04 -23.44 -10.00
C THR A 61 -20.72 -22.14 -10.73
N VAL A 62 -19.45 -21.73 -10.75
CA VAL A 62 -19.00 -20.59 -11.57
C VAL A 62 -19.07 -20.98 -13.04
N VAL A 63 -19.89 -20.28 -13.81
CA VAL A 63 -20.11 -20.51 -15.25
C VAL A 63 -19.22 -19.58 -16.08
N ASN A 64 -18.99 -18.36 -15.59
CA ASN A 64 -18.21 -17.34 -16.28
C ASN A 64 -17.58 -16.37 -15.27
N THR A 65 -16.47 -15.74 -15.64
CA THR A 65 -15.83 -14.68 -14.87
C THR A 65 -15.48 -13.53 -15.80
N ARG A 66 -15.83 -12.30 -15.41
CA ARG A 66 -15.59 -11.09 -16.21
C ARG A 66 -14.91 -10.02 -15.36
N SER A 67 -13.98 -9.31 -15.98
CA SER A 67 -13.29 -8.17 -15.38
C SER A 67 -13.91 -6.87 -15.87
N HIS A 68 -14.28 -5.98 -14.94
CA HIS A 68 -14.92 -4.69 -15.23
C HIS A 68 -14.11 -3.56 -14.60
N PHE A 69 -13.60 -2.64 -15.42
CA PHE A 69 -12.96 -1.41 -14.93
C PHE A 69 -14.00 -0.32 -14.70
N LEU A 70 -13.94 0.32 -13.54
CA LEU A 70 -14.79 1.45 -13.18
C LEU A 70 -13.87 2.60 -12.72
N PRO A 71 -13.70 3.66 -13.53
CA PRO A 71 -13.08 4.88 -13.03
C PRO A 71 -13.96 5.46 -11.93
N LEU A 72 -13.35 6.05 -10.89
CA LEU A 72 -14.10 6.82 -9.90
C LEU A 72 -14.56 8.13 -10.54
N SER A 73 -15.67 8.08 -11.27
CA SER A 73 -16.26 9.18 -12.04
C SER A 73 -17.78 9.05 -12.13
N ASP A 74 -18.43 10.16 -12.50
CA ASP A 74 -19.86 10.24 -12.80
C ASP A 74 -20.06 10.33 -14.32
N PRO A 75 -20.62 9.31 -15.00
CA PRO A 75 -20.92 7.93 -14.57
C PRO A 75 -19.65 7.05 -14.43
N PRO A 76 -19.74 5.84 -13.83
CA PRO A 76 -20.93 5.13 -13.36
C PRO A 76 -21.37 5.42 -11.92
N PHE A 77 -20.57 6.18 -11.16
CA PHE A 77 -20.86 6.48 -9.76
C PHE A 77 -21.70 7.74 -9.61
N VAL A 78 -22.46 7.81 -8.51
CA VAL A 78 -22.87 9.08 -7.93
C VAL A 78 -21.68 9.60 -7.12
N VAL A 79 -21.12 10.73 -7.54
CA VAL A 79 -19.89 11.28 -6.98
C VAL A 79 -20.19 12.42 -6.01
N GLY A 80 -19.74 12.27 -4.77
CA GLY A 80 -19.79 13.29 -3.72
C GLY A 80 -18.80 14.44 -3.96
N ARG A 81 -18.99 15.52 -3.20
CA ARG A 81 -18.02 16.63 -3.20
C ARG A 81 -16.75 16.22 -2.46
N ILE A 82 -15.65 16.88 -2.80
CA ILE A 82 -14.43 16.80 -2.00
C ILE A 82 -14.69 17.50 -0.67
N GLU A 83 -14.43 16.78 0.41
CA GLU A 83 -14.48 17.28 1.78
C GLU A 83 -13.05 17.43 2.31
N GLU A 84 -12.81 18.58 2.96
CA GLU A 84 -11.59 18.87 3.69
C GLU A 84 -11.91 18.87 5.18
N LYS A 85 -11.11 18.17 5.99
CA LYS A 85 -11.19 18.24 7.44
C LYS A 85 -9.81 18.55 8.00
N SER A 86 -9.65 19.76 8.52
CA SER A 86 -8.46 20.18 9.28
C SER A 86 -8.62 19.90 10.77
N PRO A 87 -7.51 19.71 11.51
CA PRO A 87 -7.55 19.79 12.96
C PRO A 87 -8.06 21.17 13.38
N THR A 88 -9.05 21.24 14.26
CA THR A 88 -9.49 22.53 14.81
C THR A 88 -8.42 23.07 15.76
N GLN A 89 -7.94 24.30 15.55
CA GLN A 89 -7.08 24.96 16.54
C GLN A 89 -7.86 25.16 17.84
N ILE A 90 -7.40 24.52 18.91
CA ILE A 90 -8.00 24.68 20.24
C ILE A 90 -7.51 26.01 20.83
N GLN A 91 -8.31 27.07 20.69
CA GLN A 91 -8.01 28.39 21.29
C GLN A 91 -8.25 28.43 22.81
N SER A 92 -9.06 27.51 23.35
CA SER A 92 -9.21 27.27 24.79
C SER A 92 -9.83 25.89 25.01
N VAL A 93 -9.50 25.21 26.12
CA VAL A 93 -10.08 23.90 26.47
C VAL A 93 -11.52 24.14 26.94
N PRO A 94 -12.57 23.68 26.20
CA PRO A 94 -13.95 23.84 26.65
C PRO A 94 -14.23 22.96 27.85
N GLY A 95 -15.20 23.34 28.69
CA GLY A 95 -15.66 22.53 29.82
C GLY A 95 -16.08 21.10 29.42
N MET A 96 -15.89 20.16 30.35
CA MET A 96 -15.94 18.69 30.15
C MET A 96 -17.13 18.14 29.33
N GLN A 97 -18.32 18.77 29.40
CA GLN A 97 -19.51 18.28 28.69
C GLN A 97 -19.49 18.54 27.17
N ASN A 98 -18.94 19.67 26.72
CA ASN A 98 -18.77 19.97 25.29
C ASN A 98 -17.55 19.26 24.69
N ALA A 99 -16.67 18.71 25.52
CA ALA A 99 -15.55 17.90 25.07
C ALA A 99 -16.03 16.57 24.47
N PHE A 100 -17.01 15.89 25.08
CA PHE A 100 -17.48 14.56 24.61
C PHE A 100 -18.27 14.59 23.29
N GLN A 101 -19.01 15.66 23.02
CA GLN A 101 -19.73 15.81 21.74
C GLN A 101 -18.77 16.17 20.61
N LYS A 102 -17.80 17.06 20.87
CA LYS A 102 -16.75 17.38 19.90
C LYS A 102 -15.80 16.21 19.66
N LEU A 103 -15.44 15.45 20.70
CA LEU A 103 -14.66 14.21 20.55
C LEU A 103 -15.38 13.20 19.64
N ARG A 104 -16.72 13.15 19.64
CA ARG A 104 -17.50 12.34 18.70
C ARG A 104 -17.45 12.85 17.27
N GLU A 105 -17.62 14.16 17.05
CA GLU A 105 -17.49 14.78 15.72
C GLU A 105 -16.06 14.64 15.15
N PHE A 106 -15.04 14.58 16.02
CA PHE A 106 -13.65 14.27 15.67
C PHE A 106 -13.38 12.78 15.46
N ASP A 107 -14.00 11.89 16.24
CA ASP A 107 -13.96 10.43 16.05
C ASP A 107 -14.52 10.07 14.66
N ASP A 108 -15.63 10.70 14.23
CA ASP A 108 -16.25 10.49 12.92
C ASP A 108 -15.40 11.02 11.74
N ALA A 109 -14.46 11.93 12.00
CA ALA A 109 -13.52 12.45 11.00
C ALA A 109 -12.26 11.58 10.87
N LEU A 110 -11.93 10.78 11.88
CA LEU A 110 -10.64 10.11 12.04
C LEU A 110 -10.82 8.75 12.72
N PHE A 111 -11.22 7.71 11.98
CA PHE A 111 -11.11 6.34 12.50
C PHE A 111 -9.70 5.79 12.32
N MET A 112 -8.83 6.43 13.10
CA MET A 112 -7.44 6.16 13.44
C MET A 112 -7.29 6.60 14.92
N LYS A 113 -8.22 6.12 15.77
CA LYS A 113 -8.56 6.62 17.11
C LYS A 113 -7.35 6.88 18.02
N ASN A 114 -6.31 6.06 17.93
CA ASN A 114 -5.11 6.20 18.76
C ASN A 114 -3.95 6.93 18.04
N TYR A 115 -3.99 7.03 16.71
CA TYR A 115 -2.89 7.54 15.89
C TYR A 115 -2.80 9.05 15.90
N PHE A 116 -3.95 9.70 15.85
CA PHE A 116 -4.04 11.15 15.78
C PHE A 116 -4.38 11.78 17.13
N GLN A 117 -4.43 11.01 18.22
CA GLN A 117 -4.63 11.53 19.56
C GLN A 117 -3.27 11.63 20.28
N SER A 118 -2.66 12.81 20.28
CA SER A 118 -1.59 13.14 21.22
C SER A 118 -2.19 13.99 22.33
N ASN A 119 -2.23 13.46 23.56
CA ASN A 119 -2.80 14.16 24.72
C ASN A 119 -4.27 14.62 24.50
N GLY A 120 -5.08 13.81 23.81
CA GLY A 120 -6.50 14.12 23.56
C GLY A 120 -6.77 15.20 22.50
N ARG A 121 -5.81 15.48 21.59
CA ARG A 121 -5.98 16.44 20.49
C ARG A 121 -5.79 15.75 19.13
N PRO A 122 -6.68 15.98 18.14
CA PRO A 122 -6.51 15.49 16.77
C PRO A 122 -5.31 16.20 16.10
N VAL A 123 -4.45 15.44 15.41
CA VAL A 123 -3.23 15.97 14.75
C VAL A 123 -3.14 15.65 13.25
N GLY A 124 -4.28 15.41 12.59
CA GLY A 124 -4.30 15.03 11.18
C GLY A 124 -5.26 15.82 10.29
N TYR A 125 -4.85 16.02 9.04
CA TYR A 125 -5.63 16.63 7.98
C TYR A 125 -6.17 15.56 7.03
N VAL A 126 -7.39 15.74 6.52
CA VAL A 126 -8.06 14.78 5.64
C VAL A 126 -8.60 15.45 4.39
N VAL A 127 -8.32 14.86 3.22
CA VAL A 127 -9.05 15.10 1.97
C VAL A 127 -9.85 13.85 1.64
N ARG A 128 -11.15 13.96 1.40
CA ARG A 128 -12.03 12.81 1.13
C ARG A 128 -13.01 13.11 -0.01
N ALA A 129 -13.37 12.08 -0.77
CA ALA A 129 -14.60 12.07 -1.56
C ALA A 129 -15.25 10.68 -1.51
N ASP A 130 -16.56 10.65 -1.65
CA ASP A 130 -17.36 9.42 -1.64
C ASP A 130 -17.99 9.15 -3.02
N TYR A 131 -18.14 7.88 -3.35
CA TYR A 131 -18.62 7.39 -4.63
C TYR A 131 -19.56 6.22 -4.39
N THR A 132 -20.79 6.31 -4.87
CA THR A 132 -21.78 5.22 -4.76
C THR A 132 -22.08 4.67 -6.13
N LEU A 133 -21.88 3.37 -6.34
CA LEU A 133 -22.33 2.66 -7.53
C LEU A 133 -23.81 2.30 -7.32
N PRO A 134 -24.76 2.99 -7.96
CA PRO A 134 -26.17 2.89 -7.57
C PRO A 134 -26.80 1.60 -8.08
N LEU A 135 -27.84 1.14 -7.38
CA LEU A 135 -28.62 -0.05 -7.75
C LEU A 135 -29.07 -0.06 -9.22
N LYS A 136 -29.44 1.11 -9.76
CA LYS A 136 -29.84 1.22 -11.17
C LYS A 136 -28.74 0.79 -12.14
N TYR A 137 -27.48 1.14 -11.85
CA TYR A 137 -26.35 0.74 -12.69
C TYR A 137 -26.05 -0.75 -12.52
N VAL A 138 -26.07 -1.24 -11.28
CA VAL A 138 -25.87 -2.66 -10.94
C VAL A 138 -26.91 -3.54 -11.65
N ASP A 139 -28.19 -3.20 -11.58
CA ASP A 139 -29.28 -3.95 -12.22
C ASP A 139 -29.17 -3.96 -13.76
N ALA A 140 -28.65 -2.88 -14.35
CA ALA A 140 -28.47 -2.78 -15.80
C ALA A 140 -27.25 -3.57 -16.31
N THR A 141 -26.21 -3.68 -15.48
CA THR A 141 -24.92 -4.28 -15.86
C THR A 141 -24.84 -5.76 -15.47
N TRP A 142 -25.37 -6.11 -14.29
CA TRP A 142 -25.37 -7.46 -13.72
C TRP A 142 -26.77 -7.82 -13.22
N PRO A 143 -27.70 -8.12 -14.15
CA PRO A 143 -29.07 -8.46 -13.77
C PRO A 143 -29.06 -9.71 -12.89
N ASN A 144 -29.81 -9.72 -11.79
CA ASN A 144 -29.79 -10.81 -10.79
C ASN A 144 -28.49 -10.90 -9.95
N SER A 145 -27.90 -9.76 -9.60
CA SER A 145 -26.77 -9.65 -8.68
C SER A 145 -27.10 -10.00 -7.22
N GLU A 146 -26.15 -10.59 -6.51
CA GLU A 146 -26.18 -10.79 -5.04
C GLU A 146 -26.02 -9.48 -4.25
N PHE A 147 -25.50 -8.43 -4.89
CA PHE A 147 -25.27 -7.10 -4.31
C PHE A 147 -26.19 -6.07 -4.97
N SER A 148 -26.46 -5.00 -4.26
CA SER A 148 -27.32 -3.89 -4.72
C SER A 148 -26.51 -2.65 -5.03
N GLU A 149 -25.50 -2.34 -4.22
CA GLU A 149 -24.72 -1.11 -4.30
C GLU A 149 -23.27 -1.39 -3.91
N ILE A 150 -22.38 -0.48 -4.30
CA ILE A 150 -20.99 -0.45 -3.83
C ILE A 150 -20.68 0.98 -3.42
N ASP A 151 -20.36 1.18 -2.15
CA ASP A 151 -19.89 2.46 -1.63
C ASP A 151 -18.37 2.46 -1.55
N ILE A 152 -17.76 3.52 -2.07
CA ILE A 152 -16.32 3.76 -2.06
C ILE A 152 -16.07 5.10 -1.40
N SER A 153 -15.09 5.15 -0.49
CA SER A 153 -14.60 6.37 0.13
C SER A 153 -13.10 6.47 -0.08
N GLN A 154 -12.66 7.44 -0.87
CA GLN A 154 -11.25 7.71 -1.09
C GLN A 154 -10.79 8.81 -0.13
N ARG A 155 -9.75 8.55 0.66
CA ARG A 155 -9.25 9.43 1.71
C ARG A 155 -7.74 9.56 1.64
N PHE A 156 -7.24 10.75 1.90
CA PHE A 156 -5.83 11.01 2.17
C PHE A 156 -5.70 11.54 3.59
N LEU A 157 -5.04 10.79 4.47
CA LEU A 157 -4.78 11.22 5.84
C LEU A 157 -3.34 11.67 5.99
N PHE A 158 -3.16 12.82 6.62
CA PHE A 158 -1.86 13.44 6.84
C PHE A 158 -1.58 13.59 8.32
N SER A 159 -0.38 13.24 8.76
CA SER A 159 0.06 13.47 10.15
C SER A 159 1.18 14.49 10.22
N ARG A 160 1.26 15.21 11.36
CA ARG A 160 2.45 15.99 11.72
C ARG A 160 3.70 15.11 11.80
N LEU A 161 4.87 15.74 11.76
CA LEU A 161 6.14 15.09 12.10
C LEU A 161 6.11 14.53 13.53
N ALA A 162 6.14 13.21 13.68
CA ALA A 162 6.10 12.56 14.98
C ALA A 162 6.70 11.14 14.94
N ASN A 163 7.23 10.68 16.08
CA ASN A 163 7.69 9.30 16.29
C ASN A 163 6.60 8.41 16.95
N VAL A 164 5.35 8.89 17.03
CA VAL A 164 4.24 8.12 17.61
C VAL A 164 3.11 8.00 16.60
N PRO A 165 2.70 6.76 16.27
CA PRO A 165 3.40 5.52 16.61
C PRO A 165 4.76 5.43 15.90
N PRO A 166 5.69 4.61 16.41
CA PRO A 166 6.97 4.38 15.76
C PRO A 166 6.78 3.99 14.29
N HIS A 167 7.59 4.55 13.40
CA HIS A 167 7.54 4.26 11.97
C HIS A 167 8.12 2.87 11.62
N GLU A 168 9.04 2.35 12.44
CA GLU A 168 9.62 1.00 12.35
C GLU A 168 9.84 0.41 13.75
N PRO A 169 9.87 -0.92 13.91
CA PRO A 169 10.25 -1.58 15.15
C PRO A 169 11.63 -1.13 15.68
N GLY A 170 11.65 -0.43 16.80
CA GLY A 170 12.88 0.06 17.44
C GLY A 170 13.45 1.37 16.86
N GLY A 171 12.84 1.92 15.81
CA GLY A 171 13.21 3.21 15.23
C GLY A 171 12.78 4.38 16.10
N VAL A 172 13.66 5.37 16.30
CA VAL A 172 13.37 6.63 17.03
C VAL A 172 13.10 7.82 16.11
N LEU A 173 12.88 7.58 14.82
CA LEU A 173 12.69 8.66 13.85
C LEU A 173 11.29 9.23 13.83
N GLU A 174 11.25 10.54 13.86
CA GLU A 174 10.04 11.28 13.53
C GLU A 174 9.83 11.26 12.01
N ALA A 175 8.62 10.90 11.61
CA ALA A 175 8.19 10.94 10.22
C ALA A 175 6.89 11.73 10.11
N ALA A 176 6.74 12.49 9.03
CA ALA A 176 5.44 12.91 8.54
C ALA A 176 4.82 11.73 7.79
N ARG A 177 3.50 11.62 7.75
CA ARG A 177 2.86 10.44 7.12
C ARG A 177 1.72 10.84 6.23
N CYS A 178 1.66 10.20 5.07
CA CYS A 178 0.57 10.27 4.12
C CYS A 178 -0.03 8.87 3.96
N HIS A 179 -1.31 8.71 4.27
CA HIS A 179 -2.04 7.46 4.12
C HIS A 179 -3.08 7.63 3.00
N PRO A 180 -2.78 7.17 1.77
CA PRO A 180 -3.81 6.96 0.76
C PRO A 180 -4.65 5.74 1.19
N ILE A 181 -5.92 5.96 1.47
CA ILE A 181 -6.85 4.94 1.94
C ILE A 181 -8.06 4.93 1.01
N THR A 182 -8.44 3.76 0.51
CA THR A 182 -9.75 3.57 -0.10
C THR A 182 -10.54 2.58 0.74
N ARG A 183 -11.61 3.05 1.36
CA ARG A 183 -12.59 2.19 2.01
C ARG A 183 -13.66 1.79 1.00
N PHE A 184 -14.10 0.55 1.07
CA PHE A 184 -15.25 0.09 0.29
C PHE A 184 -16.25 -0.67 1.17
N GLU A 185 -17.49 -0.73 0.70
CA GLU A 185 -18.56 -1.57 1.23
C GLU A 185 -19.41 -2.11 0.07
N ILE A 186 -19.58 -3.43 0.02
CA ILE A 186 -20.46 -4.12 -0.92
C ILE A 186 -21.80 -4.35 -0.21
N ILE A 187 -22.83 -3.62 -0.62
CA ILE A 187 -24.14 -3.70 0.02
C ILE A 187 -24.90 -4.89 -0.57
N SER A 188 -24.93 -6.00 0.18
CA SER A 188 -25.68 -7.20 -0.17
C SER A 188 -27.17 -6.90 -0.38
N ARG A 189 -27.77 -7.52 -1.39
CA ARG A 189 -29.21 -7.40 -1.65
C ARG A 189 -29.98 -8.20 -0.58
N ALA A 190 -30.99 -7.58 0.02
CA ALA A 190 -31.89 -8.26 0.95
C ALA A 190 -32.53 -9.49 0.27
N GLY A 191 -32.36 -10.68 0.87
CA GLY A 191 -32.83 -11.94 0.30
C GLY A 191 -31.91 -12.58 -0.77
N GLY A 192 -30.74 -11.99 -1.04
CA GLY A 192 -29.80 -12.47 -2.05
C GLY A 192 -30.21 -12.09 -3.47
N ALA A 193 -29.89 -12.95 -4.45
CA ALA A 193 -30.25 -12.72 -5.84
C ALA A 193 -31.79 -12.67 -6.04
N LYS A 194 -32.28 -11.80 -6.93
CA LYS A 194 -33.72 -11.62 -7.21
C LYS A 194 -34.42 -12.91 -7.63
N GLU A 195 -33.73 -13.76 -8.37
CA GLU A 195 -34.22 -15.01 -8.94
C GLU A 195 -33.21 -16.14 -8.63
N PRO A 196 -33.31 -16.80 -7.46
CA PRO A 196 -32.34 -17.82 -7.03
C PRO A 196 -32.26 -19.06 -7.95
N SER A 197 -33.30 -19.29 -8.76
CA SER A 197 -33.38 -20.38 -9.74
C SER A 197 -32.70 -20.08 -11.07
N LYS A 198 -32.19 -18.86 -11.26
CA LYS A 198 -31.43 -18.43 -12.44
C LYS A 198 -29.95 -18.23 -12.10
N ASN A 199 -29.13 -18.09 -13.14
CA ASN A 199 -27.75 -17.62 -12.96
C ASN A 199 -27.78 -16.26 -12.27
N ARG A 200 -26.87 -16.07 -11.32
CA ARG A 200 -26.73 -14.83 -10.54
C ARG A 200 -25.31 -14.30 -10.65
N PHE A 201 -25.15 -13.01 -10.40
CA PHE A 201 -23.84 -12.37 -10.43
C PHE A 201 -23.33 -12.07 -9.03
N ARG A 202 -22.05 -12.34 -8.80
CA ARG A 202 -21.39 -12.02 -7.53
C ARG A 202 -20.01 -11.44 -7.78
N ILE A 203 -19.57 -10.54 -6.91
CA ILE A 203 -18.19 -10.04 -6.93
C ILE A 203 -17.31 -11.13 -6.31
N SER A 204 -16.27 -11.56 -7.03
CA SER A 204 -15.26 -12.50 -6.54
C SER A 204 -14.00 -11.79 -6.05
N SER A 205 -13.65 -10.64 -6.65
CA SER A 205 -12.64 -9.73 -6.12
C SER A 205 -12.89 -8.29 -6.53
N ILE A 206 -12.37 -7.35 -5.73
CA ILE A 206 -12.30 -5.93 -6.03
C ILE A 206 -10.84 -5.48 -5.94
N ARG A 207 -10.34 -4.81 -6.98
CA ARG A 207 -8.95 -4.36 -7.09
C ARG A 207 -8.88 -2.85 -7.20
N PHE A 208 -7.97 -2.26 -6.45
CA PHE A 208 -7.71 -0.82 -6.41
C PHE A 208 -6.31 -0.55 -6.95
N ASP A 209 -6.22 0.15 -8.07
CA ASP A 209 -4.95 0.44 -8.74
C ASP A 209 -4.54 1.89 -8.46
N TYR A 210 -3.34 2.10 -7.92
CA TYR A 210 -2.81 3.41 -7.52
C TYR A 210 -1.53 3.75 -8.28
N ARG A 211 -1.29 5.05 -8.39
CA ARG A 211 -0.06 5.62 -8.96
C ARG A 211 0.47 6.72 -8.05
N LEU A 212 1.73 6.58 -7.63
CA LEU A 212 2.44 7.47 -6.74
C LEU A 212 3.71 7.97 -7.45
N HIS A 213 3.70 9.22 -7.90
CA HIS A 213 4.89 9.91 -8.41
C HIS A 213 5.59 10.63 -7.26
N LEU A 214 6.22 9.85 -6.39
CA LEU A 214 7.01 10.39 -5.28
C LEU A 214 8.18 11.21 -5.83
N ARG A 215 8.56 12.27 -5.13
CA ARG A 215 9.67 13.17 -5.46
C ARG A 215 10.21 13.72 -4.16
N LEU A 216 11.31 13.13 -3.70
CA LEU A 216 11.94 13.53 -2.45
C LEU A 216 13.15 14.39 -2.74
N ASP A 217 13.40 15.36 -1.86
CA ASP A 217 14.61 16.17 -1.97
C ASP A 217 15.86 15.34 -1.66
N THR A 218 17.03 15.85 -2.04
CA THR A 218 18.29 15.20 -1.74
C THR A 218 18.81 15.65 -0.37
N ALA A 219 18.91 14.73 0.59
CA ALA A 219 19.47 15.02 1.91
C ALA A 219 20.91 15.55 1.88
N PHE A 220 21.71 15.12 0.89
CA PHE A 220 23.15 15.33 0.88
C PHE A 220 23.59 16.63 0.20
N ASP A 221 22.70 17.27 -0.57
CA ASP A 221 22.97 18.51 -1.30
C ASP A 221 21.66 19.33 -1.31
N PRO A 222 21.37 20.13 -0.27
CA PRO A 222 20.26 21.07 -0.36
C PRO A 222 20.52 21.97 -1.58
N PRO A 223 19.55 22.14 -2.50
CA PRO A 223 19.77 22.91 -3.71
C PRO A 223 20.24 24.32 -3.32
N LYS A 224 21.42 24.72 -3.83
CA LYS A 224 21.84 26.12 -3.74
C LYS A 224 20.74 26.97 -4.41
N PRO A 225 20.38 28.14 -3.87
CA PRO A 225 19.44 29.04 -4.53
C PRO A 225 19.86 29.26 -6.00
N GLY A 226 18.98 28.91 -6.94
CA GLY A 226 19.23 29.02 -8.38
C GLY A 226 19.91 27.84 -9.08
N ALA A 227 20.31 26.78 -8.36
CA ALA A 227 20.79 25.56 -9.00
C ALA A 227 19.61 24.76 -9.59
N PRO A 228 19.73 24.19 -10.80
CA PRO A 228 18.73 23.26 -11.30
C PRO A 228 18.61 22.11 -10.30
N ALA A 229 17.38 21.81 -9.87
CA ALA A 229 17.13 20.67 -9.01
C ALA A 229 17.81 19.45 -9.62
N ARG A 230 18.60 18.71 -8.83
CA ARG A 230 19.07 17.40 -9.26
C ARG A 230 17.85 16.50 -9.28
N THR A 231 17.16 16.46 -10.41
CA THR A 231 15.83 15.88 -10.54
C THR A 231 15.97 14.38 -10.71
N GLY A 232 15.68 13.60 -9.68
CA GLY A 232 15.56 12.15 -9.78
C GLY A 232 15.37 11.52 -8.41
N ASN A 233 14.80 10.33 -8.37
CA ASN A 233 14.75 9.53 -7.15
C ASN A 233 15.41 8.18 -7.38
N ASN A 234 15.77 7.54 -6.29
CA ASN A 234 16.10 6.13 -6.24
C ASN A 234 15.06 5.41 -5.39
N ALA A 235 14.97 4.11 -5.58
CA ALA A 235 14.15 3.24 -4.76
C ALA A 235 14.89 1.94 -4.48
N GLY A 236 14.47 1.25 -3.42
CA GLY A 236 14.97 -0.07 -3.06
C GLY A 236 13.82 -0.95 -2.57
N LEU A 237 13.96 -2.26 -2.80
CA LEU A 237 13.03 -3.27 -2.31
C LEU A 237 13.64 -4.09 -1.20
N PHE A 238 12.80 -4.48 -0.23
CA PHE A 238 13.19 -5.33 0.88
C PHE A 238 12.36 -6.58 0.92
N ARG A 239 13.00 -7.63 1.42
CA ARG A 239 12.33 -8.82 1.88
C ARG A 239 12.80 -9.08 3.30
N ASP A 240 12.01 -8.69 4.28
CA ASP A 240 12.32 -8.95 5.67
C ASP A 240 12.17 -10.46 5.93
N GLU A 241 13.23 -11.11 6.38
CA GLU A 241 13.17 -12.53 6.69
C GLU A 241 12.41 -12.81 8.00
N GLU A 242 11.66 -13.91 8.01
CA GLU A 242 10.83 -14.31 9.13
C GLU A 242 11.60 -14.89 10.31
N MET A 243 12.80 -15.44 10.06
CA MET A 243 13.56 -16.30 10.97
C MET A 243 14.80 -15.64 11.59
N ALA A 244 14.98 -14.31 11.49
CA ALA A 244 16.16 -13.65 12.05
C ALA A 244 16.37 -13.92 13.57
N THR A 245 15.35 -14.37 14.29
CA THR A 245 15.44 -14.79 15.69
C THR A 245 16.16 -16.13 15.93
N SER A 246 16.41 -16.98 14.94
CA SER A 246 17.17 -18.25 15.12
C SER A 246 18.64 -18.17 14.69
N ALA A 247 19.06 -17.10 13.99
CA ALA A 247 20.45 -16.92 13.55
C ALA A 247 21.39 -16.32 14.62
N ALA A 248 20.86 -15.98 15.80
CA ALA A 248 21.65 -15.48 16.94
C ALA A 248 22.21 -16.60 17.84
N ALA A 249 22.23 -17.86 17.38
CA ALA A 249 22.88 -18.97 18.08
C ALA A 249 24.32 -19.14 17.56
N PRO A 250 25.36 -19.04 18.41
CA PRO A 250 26.73 -18.98 17.96
C PRO A 250 27.32 -20.37 17.74
N LEU A 251 26.90 -21.16 16.73
CA LEU A 251 27.50 -22.48 16.50
C LEU A 251 27.51 -22.93 15.01
N ALA A 252 28.73 -23.08 14.47
CA ALA A 252 29.19 -23.87 13.31
C ALA A 252 29.28 -23.23 11.89
N PRO A 253 30.36 -23.53 11.11
CA PRO A 253 30.65 -22.95 9.78
C PRO A 253 29.69 -23.38 8.65
N ALA A 254 28.80 -24.34 8.90
CA ALA A 254 27.71 -24.67 7.99
C ALA A 254 26.55 -23.65 8.05
N PHE A 255 26.61 -22.65 8.93
CA PHE A 255 25.63 -21.55 9.02
C PHE A 255 26.02 -20.31 8.19
N ASP A 256 27.25 -20.19 7.70
CA ASP A 256 27.71 -18.99 6.99
C ASP A 256 26.89 -18.71 5.71
N TRP A 257 26.53 -19.76 4.98
CA TRP A 257 25.71 -19.62 3.76
C TRP A 257 24.25 -19.28 4.08
N ALA A 258 23.69 -19.82 5.16
CA ALA A 258 22.31 -19.57 5.58
C ALA A 258 22.18 -18.15 6.16
N VAL A 259 23.09 -17.73 7.04
CA VAL A 259 23.17 -16.37 7.58
C VAL A 259 23.42 -15.35 6.46
N SER A 260 24.27 -15.69 5.47
CA SER A 260 24.49 -14.85 4.27
C SER A 260 23.25 -14.73 3.39
N GLN A 261 22.49 -15.82 3.18
CA GLN A 261 21.22 -15.74 2.46
C GLN A 261 20.17 -14.93 3.22
N VAL A 262 20.15 -15.03 4.55
CA VAL A 262 19.24 -14.26 5.41
C VAL A 262 19.57 -12.79 5.39
N ALA A 263 20.83 -12.45 5.62
CA ALA A 263 21.33 -11.08 5.52
C ALA A 263 21.14 -10.53 4.10
N PHE A 264 21.33 -11.36 3.06
CA PHE A 264 21.07 -10.96 1.68
C PHE A 264 19.58 -10.72 1.42
N ALA A 265 18.68 -11.57 1.89
CA ALA A 265 17.24 -11.38 1.71
C ALA A 265 16.78 -10.11 2.42
N ALA A 266 17.21 -9.91 3.66
CA ALA A 266 16.88 -8.76 4.51
C ALA A 266 17.54 -7.45 4.08
N ALA A 267 18.66 -7.50 3.35
CA ALA A 267 19.33 -6.29 2.87
C ALA A 267 18.48 -5.60 1.80
N GLU A 268 18.43 -4.26 1.86
CA GLU A 268 17.81 -3.45 0.81
C GLU A 268 18.45 -3.72 -0.55
N LYS A 269 17.62 -3.93 -1.58
CA LYS A 269 18.06 -4.11 -2.97
C LYS A 269 17.79 -2.81 -3.74
N PRO A 270 18.82 -1.99 -4.00
CA PRO A 270 18.61 -0.78 -4.78
C PRO A 270 18.15 -1.16 -6.19
N LEU A 271 17.11 -0.48 -6.67
CA LEU A 271 16.52 -0.75 -7.97
C LEU A 271 17.34 -0.05 -9.07
N ILE A 272 18.04 -0.86 -9.85
CA ILE A 272 18.72 -0.46 -11.09
C ILE A 272 17.93 -0.84 -12.35
N LEU A 273 16.77 -1.48 -12.18
CA LEU A 273 15.89 -1.96 -13.23
C LEU A 273 14.46 -1.64 -12.84
N GLU A 274 13.61 -1.40 -13.84
CA GLU A 274 12.18 -1.47 -13.64
C GLU A 274 11.77 -2.85 -13.13
N VAL A 275 10.80 -2.87 -12.23
CA VAL A 275 10.32 -4.10 -11.59
C VAL A 275 8.80 -4.09 -11.57
N ALA A 276 8.20 -5.24 -11.84
CA ALA A 276 6.80 -5.56 -11.57
C ALA A 276 6.77 -6.89 -10.83
N THR A 277 6.20 -6.90 -9.62
CA THR A 277 6.31 -8.03 -8.70
C THR A 277 5.15 -8.05 -7.69
N VAL A 278 5.16 -9.05 -6.80
CA VAL A 278 4.13 -9.26 -5.78
C VAL A 278 4.69 -8.90 -4.43
N GLY A 279 3.94 -8.11 -3.67
CA GLY A 279 4.22 -7.79 -2.27
C GLY A 279 3.45 -8.69 -1.29
N LEU A 280 2.22 -9.08 -1.63
CA LEU A 280 1.41 -9.98 -0.82
C LEU A 280 0.53 -10.83 -1.73
N TRP A 281 0.28 -12.09 -1.37
CA TRP A 281 -0.60 -12.98 -2.13
C TRP A 281 -1.68 -13.59 -1.25
N GLU A 282 -2.94 -13.20 -1.47
CA GLU A 282 -4.12 -13.67 -0.71
C GLU A 282 -3.92 -13.67 0.82
N GLY A 283 -3.28 -12.62 1.34
CA GLY A 283 -3.04 -12.47 2.77
C GLY A 283 -2.01 -13.41 3.39
N ALA A 284 -1.31 -14.25 2.62
CA ALA A 284 -0.32 -15.20 3.14
C ALA A 284 1.14 -14.74 2.92
N PRO A 285 2.01 -14.79 3.94
CA PRO A 285 3.44 -14.64 3.75
C PRO A 285 3.96 -15.92 3.11
N LEU A 286 4.41 -15.84 1.86
CA LEU A 286 4.78 -17.02 1.09
C LEU A 286 6.20 -17.49 1.45
N VAL A 287 6.30 -18.44 2.37
CA VAL A 287 7.47 -19.32 2.49
C VAL A 287 7.01 -20.78 2.54
N GLY A 288 6.69 -21.34 1.37
CA GLY A 288 6.39 -22.77 1.25
C GLY A 288 5.70 -23.16 -0.07
N PRO A 289 5.87 -24.41 -0.55
CA PRO A 289 5.18 -24.89 -1.74
C PRO A 289 3.67 -24.93 -1.49
N ARG A 290 2.89 -24.15 -2.25
CA ARG A 290 1.43 -24.38 -2.35
C ARG A 290 1.21 -25.65 -3.17
N PHE A 291 0.52 -26.61 -2.57
CA PHE A 291 -0.07 -27.71 -3.31
C PHE A 291 -1.40 -27.24 -3.87
N SER A 292 -1.48 -27.01 -5.19
CA SER A 292 -2.77 -26.79 -5.83
C SER A 292 -3.65 -28.03 -5.63
N GLY A 293 -4.94 -27.81 -5.34
CA GLY A 293 -5.90 -28.86 -5.02
C GLY A 293 -6.15 -29.88 -6.14
N ASN A 294 -5.53 -29.72 -7.31
CA ASN A 294 -5.54 -30.68 -8.39
C ASN A 294 -4.13 -31.27 -8.59
N LYS A 295 -4.04 -32.59 -8.45
CA LYS A 295 -2.83 -33.39 -8.67
C LYS A 295 -2.12 -32.93 -9.96
N THR A 296 -0.81 -32.63 -9.83
CA THR A 296 0.28 -32.58 -10.85
C THR A 296 1.04 -31.25 -11.05
N THR A 297 0.70 -30.13 -10.41
CA THR A 297 1.60 -28.96 -10.47
C THR A 297 1.66 -28.21 -9.13
N ILE A 298 2.79 -28.35 -8.44
CA ILE A 298 3.22 -27.38 -7.43
C ILE A 298 3.56 -26.12 -8.22
N LYS A 299 2.62 -25.17 -8.34
CA LYS A 299 3.00 -23.81 -8.70
C LYS A 299 3.72 -23.26 -7.48
N GLN A 300 5.05 -23.17 -7.54
CA GLN A 300 5.81 -22.44 -6.53
C GLN A 300 5.15 -21.08 -6.36
N ALA A 301 4.69 -20.78 -5.16
CA ALA A 301 4.08 -19.50 -4.89
C ALA A 301 5.15 -18.41 -5.10
N PRO A 302 4.83 -17.27 -5.74
CA PRO A 302 5.82 -16.26 -6.07
C PRO A 302 6.48 -15.71 -4.79
N HIS A 303 7.79 -15.53 -4.81
CA HIS A 303 8.47 -14.82 -3.72
C HIS A 303 7.90 -13.40 -3.60
N CYS A 304 7.49 -13.03 -2.39
CA CYS A 304 6.94 -11.71 -2.09
C CYS A 304 8.01 -10.77 -1.53
N TRP A 305 7.89 -9.49 -1.86
CA TRP A 305 8.62 -8.38 -1.22
C TRP A 305 7.80 -7.82 -0.07
N ASP A 306 8.40 -7.09 0.87
CA ASP A 306 7.72 -6.62 2.09
C ASP A 306 7.51 -5.12 2.15
N ASN A 307 8.43 -4.37 1.55
CA ASN A 307 8.38 -2.92 1.54
C ASN A 307 9.22 -2.30 0.41
N VAL A 308 8.95 -1.03 0.13
CA VAL A 308 9.71 -0.17 -0.77
C VAL A 308 10.23 1.03 0.01
N HIS A 309 11.52 1.32 -0.10
CA HIS A 309 12.09 2.59 0.32
C HIS A 309 12.36 3.48 -0.88
N TRP A 310 12.24 4.79 -0.70
CA TRP A 310 12.36 5.79 -1.75
C TRP A 310 13.11 7.01 -1.24
N TRP A 311 14.06 7.56 -2.01
CA TRP A 311 14.87 8.72 -1.60
C TRP A 311 15.32 9.55 -2.79
N GLY A 312 15.68 10.81 -2.55
CA GLY A 312 16.20 11.70 -3.60
C GLY A 312 17.53 11.17 -4.17
N ALA A 313 17.65 11.15 -5.50
CA ALA A 313 18.87 10.74 -6.17
C ALA A 313 19.93 11.84 -6.09
N ARG A 314 21.20 11.47 -5.88
CA ARG A 314 22.32 12.44 -5.81
C ARG A 314 22.62 13.17 -7.13
N GLY A 315 21.97 12.77 -8.23
CA GLY A 315 22.17 13.29 -9.58
C GLY A 315 23.06 12.40 -10.45
N LEU A 316 23.14 12.78 -11.73
CA LEU A 316 23.86 12.02 -12.75
C LEU A 316 25.34 11.83 -12.39
N GLY A 317 25.87 10.62 -12.57
CA GLY A 317 27.27 10.26 -12.31
C GLY A 317 27.65 10.15 -10.83
N GLN A 318 26.71 10.38 -9.91
CA GLN A 318 26.93 10.18 -8.48
C GLN A 318 26.61 8.73 -8.06
N PRO A 319 27.31 8.17 -7.05
CA PRO A 319 27.03 6.83 -6.56
C PRO A 319 25.57 6.64 -6.13
N MET A 320 25.00 5.49 -6.48
CA MET A 320 23.75 5.04 -5.88
C MET A 320 23.99 4.71 -4.41
N ILE A 321 23.09 5.17 -3.55
CA ILE A 321 23.17 4.91 -2.11
C ILE A 321 22.41 3.62 -1.84
N SER A 322 23.02 2.65 -1.16
CA SER A 322 22.29 1.57 -0.51
C SER A 322 21.79 2.11 0.83
N ALA A 323 20.48 2.13 1.04
CA ALA A 323 19.88 2.57 2.29
C ALA A 323 19.78 1.37 3.26
N PRO A 324 20.31 1.52 4.48
CA PRO A 324 19.59 0.94 5.61
C PRO A 324 19.35 2.04 6.65
N GLY A 325 18.07 2.34 6.92
CA GLY A 325 17.64 3.37 7.87
C GLY A 325 17.73 4.80 7.32
N ALA A 326 17.38 5.01 6.04
CA ALA A 326 17.60 6.30 5.39
C ALA A 326 16.72 7.42 5.99
N PHE A 327 17.33 8.23 6.84
CA PHE A 327 16.88 9.60 7.08
C PHE A 327 16.68 10.29 5.73
N HIS A 328 15.57 11.02 5.60
CA HIS A 328 15.16 11.68 4.36
C HIS A 328 14.69 10.72 3.24
N ALA A 329 13.91 9.71 3.61
CA ALA A 329 13.29 8.76 2.68
C ALA A 329 11.78 8.62 2.94
N ALA A 330 11.07 8.10 1.95
CA ALA A 330 9.72 7.58 2.09
C ALA A 330 9.79 6.05 2.27
N HIS A 331 9.27 5.55 3.40
CA HIS A 331 9.21 4.12 3.68
C HIS A 331 7.78 3.63 3.48
N ILE A 332 7.58 2.53 2.76
CA ILE A 332 6.26 2.07 2.31
C ILE A 332 6.16 0.57 2.59
N HIS A 333 5.36 0.20 3.59
CA HIS A 333 5.28 -1.18 4.05
C HIS A 333 3.89 -1.77 3.81
N TRP A 334 3.84 -3.05 3.50
CA TRP A 334 2.61 -3.87 3.61
C TRP A 334 2.85 -5.12 4.46
N ARG A 335 4.11 -5.35 4.83
CA ARG A 335 4.54 -6.34 5.80
C ARG A 335 5.74 -5.80 6.59
N TRP A 336 5.83 -6.20 7.85
CA TRP A 336 7.03 -6.09 8.68
C TRP A 336 7.54 -7.51 8.95
N GLY A 337 8.85 -7.75 8.87
CA GLY A 337 9.42 -9.06 9.20
C GLY A 337 9.28 -9.47 10.67
N GLY A 338 10.22 -10.28 11.18
CA GLY A 338 10.22 -10.77 12.56
C GLY A 338 9.97 -9.71 13.64
N ALA A 339 10.39 -8.47 13.38
CA ALA A 339 10.25 -7.34 14.29
C ALA A 339 8.80 -6.80 14.41
N GLY A 340 7.88 -7.14 13.50
CA GLY A 340 6.50 -6.65 13.53
C GLY A 340 5.56 -7.38 14.50
N SER A 341 5.96 -8.57 14.98
CA SER A 341 5.11 -9.42 15.83
C SER A 341 4.70 -8.77 17.16
N THR A 342 5.51 -7.85 17.69
CA THR A 342 5.22 -7.10 18.92
C THR A 342 4.39 -5.83 18.70
N PHE A 343 4.22 -5.38 17.44
CA PHE A 343 3.63 -4.09 17.12
C PHE A 343 2.16 -4.15 16.67
N ARG A 344 1.56 -5.33 16.52
CA ARG A 344 0.15 -5.44 16.11
C ARG A 344 -0.81 -4.69 17.03
N SER A 345 -0.51 -4.62 18.34
CA SER A 345 -1.27 -3.82 19.31
C SER A 345 -1.17 -2.30 19.11
N THR A 346 -0.24 -1.85 18.27
CA THR A 346 0.03 -0.45 17.94
C THR A 346 -0.32 -0.07 16.50
N ILE A 347 -0.60 -1.06 15.63
CA ILE A 347 -1.16 -0.79 14.30
C ILE A 347 -2.58 -0.29 14.53
N PRO A 348 -2.90 0.96 14.17
CA PRO A 348 -4.23 1.50 14.35
C PRO A 348 -5.22 0.67 13.53
N GLU A 349 -6.25 0.14 14.19
CA GLU A 349 -7.43 -0.41 13.53
C GLU A 349 -8.06 0.70 12.67
N ILE A 350 -7.84 0.64 11.35
CA ILE A 350 -8.42 1.59 10.39
C ILE A 350 -9.84 1.15 10.08
N ASP A 351 -10.83 1.65 10.82
CA ASP A 351 -12.24 1.35 10.57
C ASP A 351 -12.54 -0.17 10.45
N THR A 352 -11.82 -1.02 11.20
CA THR A 352 -11.87 -2.48 11.04
C THR A 352 -13.00 -3.08 11.88
N PRO A 353 -14.05 -3.68 11.28
CA PRO A 353 -14.80 -4.71 11.98
C PRO A 353 -13.84 -5.77 12.53
N LYS A 354 -14.20 -6.46 13.61
CA LYS A 354 -13.47 -7.66 14.03
C LYS A 354 -13.32 -8.60 12.83
N ALA A 355 -12.18 -9.30 12.75
CA ALA A 355 -11.98 -10.31 11.73
C ALA A 355 -13.19 -11.27 11.66
N PRO A 356 -13.57 -11.76 10.47
CA PRO A 356 -14.75 -12.60 10.32
C PRO A 356 -14.71 -13.80 11.29
N PRO A 357 -15.85 -14.15 11.93
CA PRO A 357 -15.93 -15.31 12.83
C PRO A 357 -15.41 -16.59 12.19
N GLY A 358 -14.72 -17.44 12.95
CA GLY A 358 -14.16 -18.71 12.45
C GLY A 358 -12.74 -18.62 11.87
N ASN A 359 -12.14 -17.43 11.91
CA ASN A 359 -10.72 -17.18 11.60
C ASN A 359 -9.82 -17.18 12.86
N GLU A 360 -10.41 -17.37 14.04
CA GLU A 360 -9.71 -17.44 15.33
C GLU A 360 -8.76 -18.66 15.38
N GLY A 361 -7.52 -18.46 15.85
CA GLY A 361 -6.51 -19.51 16.01
C GLY A 361 -5.67 -19.88 14.78
N TYR A 362 -5.89 -19.28 13.60
CA TYR A 362 -5.06 -19.54 12.42
C TYR A 362 -3.77 -18.70 12.40
N TRP A 363 -2.74 -19.18 11.68
CA TRP A 363 -1.38 -18.63 11.55
C TRP A 363 -1.26 -17.11 11.39
N TRP A 364 -2.29 -16.42 10.89
CA TRP A 364 -2.31 -14.96 10.84
C TRP A 364 -2.39 -14.28 12.25
N GLN A 365 -2.65 -15.04 13.31
CA GLN A 365 -2.65 -14.55 14.69
C GLN A 365 -1.28 -14.65 15.38
N SER A 366 -0.46 -15.67 15.06
CA SER A 366 0.90 -15.82 15.57
C SER A 366 1.98 -15.25 14.63
N ASP A 367 1.85 -15.46 13.31
CA ASP A 367 2.77 -14.96 12.28
C ASP A 367 2.17 -13.82 11.43
N GLY A 368 0.84 -13.74 11.29
CA GLY A 368 0.19 -12.62 10.57
C GLY A 368 0.10 -11.32 11.36
N ALA A 369 0.66 -11.27 12.57
CA ALA A 369 1.01 -10.02 13.26
C ALA A 369 2.00 -9.14 12.46
N ARG A 370 2.47 -9.65 11.32
CA ARG A 370 3.44 -9.06 10.41
C ARG A 370 2.82 -8.39 9.19
N ILE A 371 1.59 -8.74 8.80
CA ILE A 371 0.96 -8.17 7.59
C ILE A 371 0.17 -6.93 7.98
N LEU A 372 0.35 -5.85 7.22
CA LEU A 372 -0.19 -4.53 7.51
C LEU A 372 -1.40 -4.24 6.61
N VAL A 373 -2.42 -5.09 6.68
CA VAL A 373 -3.69 -4.95 5.95
C VAL A 373 -4.87 -4.92 6.91
N ASP A 374 -6.03 -4.44 6.45
CA ASP A 374 -7.28 -4.48 7.21
C ASP A 374 -7.69 -5.95 7.51
N PRO A 375 -7.85 -6.33 8.80
CA PRO A 375 -8.23 -7.69 9.20
C PRO A 375 -9.62 -8.16 8.73
N ALA A 376 -10.56 -7.25 8.46
CA ALA A 376 -11.88 -7.62 7.94
C ALA A 376 -11.79 -8.15 6.51
N ILE A 377 -10.82 -7.65 5.74
CA ILE A 377 -10.59 -7.97 4.33
C ILE A 377 -9.17 -8.47 4.10
N TRP A 378 -8.68 -9.33 4.99
CA TRP A 378 -7.28 -9.76 5.03
C TRP A 378 -6.81 -10.56 3.81
N ILE A 379 -7.73 -11.13 3.03
CA ILE A 379 -7.43 -11.92 1.83
C ILE A 379 -7.07 -10.97 0.68
N GLN A 380 -5.89 -10.35 0.76
CA GLN A 380 -5.44 -9.36 -0.22
C GLN A 380 -4.24 -9.85 -1.03
N THR A 381 -4.24 -9.57 -2.34
CA THR A 381 -3.04 -9.62 -3.18
C THR A 381 -2.56 -8.20 -3.44
N ILE A 382 -1.33 -7.89 -3.01
CA ILE A 382 -0.67 -6.61 -3.29
C ILE A 382 0.36 -6.84 -4.40
N ARG A 383 0.21 -6.11 -5.49
CA ARG A 383 1.19 -6.06 -6.60
C ARG A 383 1.85 -4.70 -6.57
N ILE A 384 3.15 -4.66 -6.86
CA ILE A 384 3.93 -3.44 -6.91
C ILE A 384 4.75 -3.37 -8.19
N ALA A 385 4.88 -2.18 -8.73
CA ALA A 385 5.80 -1.90 -9.82
C ALA A 385 6.50 -0.57 -9.61
N VAL A 386 7.79 -0.53 -9.89
CA VAL A 386 8.58 0.70 -9.94
C VAL A 386 9.06 0.86 -11.36
N THR A 387 8.59 1.92 -12.02
CA THR A 387 8.86 2.17 -13.44
C THR A 387 9.36 3.59 -13.63
N ARG A 388 10.03 3.86 -14.75
CA ARG A 388 10.22 5.21 -15.25
C ARG A 388 8.86 5.85 -15.53
N ASN A 389 8.78 7.15 -15.35
CA ASN A 389 7.62 7.96 -15.65
C ASN A 389 7.54 8.19 -17.16
N ARG A 390 6.72 7.39 -17.85
CA ARG A 390 6.53 7.49 -19.30
C ARG A 390 5.26 8.27 -19.65
N PRO A 391 5.24 9.08 -20.71
CA PRO A 391 4.04 9.83 -21.11
C PRO A 391 2.81 8.94 -21.33
N ASN A 392 2.97 7.77 -21.95
CA ASN A 392 1.88 6.82 -22.22
C ASN A 392 1.37 6.08 -20.97
N LEU A 393 2.10 6.15 -19.86
CA LEU A 393 1.71 5.62 -18.55
C LEU A 393 1.39 6.74 -17.56
N ASN A 394 1.37 8.00 -18.00
CA ASN A 394 1.05 9.14 -17.16
C ASN A 394 -0.39 9.57 -17.42
N PRO A 395 -1.30 9.46 -16.42
CA PRO A 395 -2.70 9.84 -16.56
C PRO A 395 -2.91 11.33 -16.82
N LEU A 396 -1.90 12.17 -16.62
CA LEU A 396 -1.94 13.60 -16.97
C LEU A 396 -1.61 13.88 -18.44
N THR A 397 -1.12 12.89 -19.19
CA THR A 397 -0.83 13.07 -20.62
C THR A 397 -2.12 13.04 -21.43
N PRO A 398 -2.39 14.03 -22.30
CA PRO A 398 -3.56 14.03 -23.17
C PRO A 398 -3.69 12.74 -23.98
N GLY A 399 -4.89 12.15 -23.96
CA GLY A 399 -5.21 10.92 -24.71
C GLY A 399 -4.96 9.61 -23.95
N VAL A 400 -4.29 9.64 -22.79
CA VAL A 400 -4.14 8.45 -21.93
C VAL A 400 -5.46 8.19 -21.21
N LYS A 401 -6.01 6.99 -21.38
CA LYS A 401 -7.24 6.55 -20.70
C LYS A 401 -6.89 5.82 -19.41
N LEU A 402 -7.62 6.10 -18.31
CA LEU A 402 -7.38 5.42 -17.03
C LEU A 402 -7.54 3.90 -17.14
N GLU A 403 -8.48 3.43 -17.96
CA GLU A 403 -8.70 2.00 -18.22
C GLU A 403 -7.45 1.32 -18.80
N SER A 404 -6.68 2.00 -19.67
CA SER A 404 -5.45 1.42 -20.22
C SER A 404 -4.31 1.36 -19.21
N LEU A 405 -4.43 2.02 -18.06
CA LEU A 405 -3.45 2.00 -16.97
C LEU A 405 -3.79 0.96 -15.89
N SER A 406 -4.92 0.26 -16.03
CA SER A 406 -5.38 -0.79 -15.12
C SER A 406 -5.57 -2.07 -15.92
N THR A 407 -4.58 -2.98 -15.95
CA THR A 407 -4.69 -4.27 -16.66
C THR A 407 -4.55 -5.43 -15.69
N GLU A 408 -5.07 -6.61 -16.04
CA GLU A 408 -4.79 -7.84 -15.26
C GLU A 408 -3.33 -8.26 -15.38
N ASP A 409 -2.76 -8.09 -16.57
CA ASP A 409 -1.37 -8.42 -16.83
C ASP A 409 -0.49 -7.16 -16.74
N TRP A 410 0.04 -6.93 -15.54
CA TRP A 410 1.04 -5.89 -15.29
C TRP A 410 2.35 -6.14 -16.02
N ASN A 411 2.68 -7.41 -16.34
CA ASN A 411 3.79 -7.65 -17.24
C ASN A 411 3.45 -7.00 -18.57
N THR A 412 2.38 -7.36 -19.28
CA THR A 412 2.05 -6.68 -20.55
C THR A 412 1.99 -5.14 -20.45
N LEU A 413 1.44 -4.57 -19.37
CA LEU A 413 1.37 -3.12 -19.17
C LEU A 413 2.75 -2.44 -19.09
N PHE A 414 3.69 -3.04 -18.37
CA PHE A 414 5.02 -2.46 -18.11
C PHE A 414 6.15 -3.07 -18.96
N THR A 415 5.96 -4.31 -19.43
CA THR A 415 6.86 -5.15 -20.23
C THR A 415 6.50 -5.23 -21.70
N GLY A 416 5.40 -4.59 -22.16
CA GLY A 416 5.19 -4.24 -23.57
C GLY A 416 6.31 -3.37 -24.19
N LEU A 417 7.44 -3.26 -23.50
CA LEU A 417 8.64 -2.48 -23.72
C LEU A 417 9.92 -3.34 -23.81
N GLY A 418 9.82 -4.67 -23.67
CA GLY A 418 10.95 -5.62 -23.80
C GLY A 418 11.64 -6.01 -22.47
N THR A 419 12.94 -6.33 -22.56
CA THR A 419 13.88 -6.64 -21.47
C THR A 419 13.78 -5.60 -20.35
N PRO A 420 13.96 -5.94 -19.05
CA PRO A 420 13.97 -4.97 -17.95
C PRO A 420 14.80 -3.74 -18.30
N VAL A 421 14.18 -2.57 -18.20
CA VAL A 421 14.81 -1.29 -18.57
C VAL A 421 15.60 -0.76 -17.38
N ASP A 422 16.81 -0.28 -17.64
CA ASP A 422 17.68 0.31 -16.62
C ASP A 422 17.01 1.52 -15.98
N ILE A 423 17.16 1.68 -14.66
CA ILE A 423 16.86 2.92 -13.94
C ILE A 423 18.21 3.59 -13.68
N GLU A 424 18.35 4.82 -14.16
CA GLU A 424 19.55 5.63 -14.04
C GLU A 424 19.39 6.73 -13.00
N ALA A 425 20.52 7.19 -12.45
CA ALA A 425 20.51 8.30 -11.50
C ALA A 425 19.99 9.58 -12.18
N GLY A 426 18.85 10.09 -11.70
CA GLY A 426 18.17 11.24 -12.32
C GLY A 426 16.84 10.87 -12.99
N ASP A 427 16.55 9.59 -13.16
CA ASP A 427 15.26 9.20 -13.71
C ASP A 427 14.11 9.64 -12.80
N GLN A 428 13.02 10.05 -13.45
CA GLN A 428 11.74 10.22 -12.78
C GLN A 428 11.10 8.84 -12.70
N ILE A 429 11.12 8.22 -11.54
CA ILE A 429 10.46 6.93 -11.29
C ILE A 429 9.09 7.13 -10.62
N VAL A 430 8.21 6.14 -10.79
CA VAL A 430 6.84 6.10 -10.28
C VAL A 430 6.60 4.75 -9.61
N LEU A 431 5.97 4.78 -8.44
CA LEU A 431 5.46 3.58 -7.79
C LEU A 431 4.01 3.35 -8.22
N TRP A 432 3.75 2.15 -8.73
CA TRP A 432 2.42 1.62 -8.94
C TRP A 432 2.16 0.59 -7.86
N TYR A 433 0.97 0.60 -7.26
CA TYR A 433 0.53 -0.53 -6.45
C TYR A 433 -0.93 -0.87 -6.74
N SER A 434 -1.21 -2.17 -6.70
CA SER A 434 -2.55 -2.71 -6.83
C SER A 434 -2.83 -3.51 -5.58
N ALA A 435 -3.95 -3.25 -4.92
CA ALA A 435 -4.44 -4.10 -3.85
C ALA A 435 -5.76 -4.74 -4.30
N GLU A 436 -5.75 -6.06 -4.45
CA GLU A 436 -6.90 -6.88 -4.82
C GLU A 436 -7.42 -7.61 -3.58
N VAL A 437 -8.66 -7.33 -3.21
CA VAL A 437 -9.36 -7.99 -2.12
C VAL A 437 -10.18 -9.13 -2.70
N HIS A 438 -9.87 -10.35 -2.28
CA HIS A 438 -10.58 -11.56 -2.72
C HIS A 438 -11.72 -11.87 -1.76
N ARG A 439 -12.88 -12.24 -2.29
CA ARG A 439 -14.03 -12.68 -1.49
C ARG A 439 -13.69 -13.92 -0.67
N GLN A 440 -12.93 -14.84 -1.24
CA GLN A 440 -12.61 -16.11 -0.61
C GLN A 440 -11.24 -16.65 -1.01
N THR A 441 -10.67 -17.48 -0.14
CA THR A 441 -9.50 -18.31 -0.47
C THR A 441 -9.63 -19.68 0.19
N VAL A 442 -8.88 -20.65 -0.30
CA VAL A 442 -8.89 -22.03 0.18
C VAL A 442 -7.50 -22.38 0.70
N PHE A 443 -7.41 -22.67 2.01
CA PHE A 443 -6.17 -23.15 2.61
C PHE A 443 -6.25 -24.64 2.96
N PRO A 444 -5.16 -25.40 2.81
CA PRO A 444 -5.06 -26.72 3.41
C PRO A 444 -5.06 -26.61 4.94
N THR A 445 -5.81 -27.48 5.62
CA THR A 445 -5.89 -27.53 7.08
C THR A 445 -5.26 -28.85 7.55
N GLU A 446 -4.04 -28.76 8.08
CA GLU A 446 -3.22 -29.81 8.71
C GLU A 446 -3.11 -31.19 8.00
N HIS A 447 -1.96 -31.83 8.22
CA HIS A 447 -1.81 -33.25 8.00
C HIS A 447 -2.24 -33.93 9.32
N ASP A 448 -3.32 -34.72 9.31
CA ASP A 448 -3.54 -35.69 10.38
C ASP A 448 -2.30 -36.60 10.41
N GLU A 449 -1.56 -36.60 11.51
CA GLU A 449 -0.38 -37.46 11.68
C GLU A 449 -0.80 -38.92 11.46
N GLY A 450 -0.52 -39.46 10.26
CA GLY A 450 -0.85 -40.83 9.87
C GLY A 450 -1.97 -41.00 8.82
N LYS A 451 -2.66 -39.94 8.38
CA LYS A 451 -3.64 -40.03 7.26
C LYS A 451 -3.37 -38.96 6.20
N LEU A 452 -3.22 -39.40 4.95
CA LEU A 452 -3.01 -38.56 3.77
C LEU A 452 -4.25 -37.76 3.34
N GLU A 453 -5.34 -37.77 4.12
CA GLU A 453 -6.56 -37.02 3.79
C GLU A 453 -6.36 -35.53 4.06
N ARG A 454 -5.95 -34.82 3.00
CA ARG A 454 -5.86 -33.35 3.00
C ARG A 454 -7.25 -32.76 3.11
N ARG A 455 -7.56 -32.17 4.26
CA ARG A 455 -8.73 -31.29 4.39
C ARG A 455 -8.35 -29.89 3.90
N SER A 456 -9.26 -29.26 3.19
CA SER A 456 -9.17 -27.84 2.84
C SER A 456 -10.32 -27.09 3.49
N LYS A 457 -10.06 -25.86 3.91
CA LYS A 457 -11.07 -24.96 4.45
C LYS A 457 -11.14 -23.71 3.57
N THR A 458 -12.36 -23.31 3.26
CA THR A 458 -12.63 -22.05 2.56
C THR A 458 -12.79 -20.96 3.60
N PHE A 459 -12.13 -19.84 3.38
CA PHE A 459 -12.18 -18.63 4.20
C PHE A 459 -12.87 -17.54 3.39
N LEU A 460 -13.65 -16.71 4.07
CA LEU A 460 -14.34 -15.56 3.49
C LEU A 460 -13.76 -14.27 4.06
N ALA A 461 -13.55 -13.28 3.18
CA ALA A 461 -13.34 -11.89 3.58
C ALA A 461 -14.69 -11.25 3.92
N GLY A 462 -14.66 -10.16 4.68
CA GLY A 462 -15.82 -9.29 4.88
C GLY A 462 -16.18 -8.51 3.61
N ASP A 463 -17.41 -8.01 3.57
CA ASP A 463 -17.93 -7.21 2.46
C ASP A 463 -17.56 -5.72 2.54
N ALA A 464 -16.90 -5.30 3.64
CA ALA A 464 -16.46 -3.93 3.86
C ALA A 464 -15.09 -3.87 4.52
N GLY A 465 -14.27 -2.91 4.12
CA GLY A 465 -12.95 -2.69 4.69
C GLY A 465 -12.13 -1.60 4.00
N SER A 466 -10.93 -1.36 4.52
CA SER A 466 -10.01 -0.30 4.09
C SER A 466 -8.79 -0.89 3.40
N VAL A 467 -8.54 -0.46 2.17
CA VAL A 467 -7.33 -0.78 1.41
C VAL A 467 -6.34 0.38 1.53
N PHE A 468 -5.12 0.08 1.94
CA PHE A 468 -4.04 1.05 2.13
C PHE A 468 -2.68 0.35 2.05
N LEU A 469 -1.63 1.09 1.68
CA LEU A 469 -0.27 0.72 2.05
C LEU A 469 0.03 1.36 3.41
N HIS A 470 0.62 0.61 4.31
CA HIS A 470 0.87 1.09 5.65
C HIS A 470 1.89 2.22 5.63
N GLY A 471 1.37 3.41 5.95
CA GLY A 471 2.05 4.68 6.18
C GLY A 471 3.18 4.95 5.21
N ILE A 472 2.97 5.83 4.22
CA ILE A 472 4.13 6.38 3.52
C ILE A 472 4.84 7.31 4.52
N PHE A 473 5.87 6.79 5.18
CA PHE A 473 6.60 7.50 6.23
C PHE A 473 7.64 8.39 5.60
N PHE A 474 7.44 9.70 5.66
CA PHE A 474 8.41 10.68 5.20
C PHE A 474 9.24 11.19 6.39
N ALA A 475 10.32 10.49 6.69
CA ALA A 475 11.25 10.90 7.72
C ALA A 475 12.19 11.96 7.15
N HIS A 476 12.01 13.23 7.47
CA HIS A 476 12.91 14.32 7.00
C HIS A 476 13.48 15.16 8.15
N GLY A 477 13.21 14.77 9.41
CA GLY A 477 13.82 15.36 10.60
C GLY A 477 15.25 14.84 10.82
N ALA A 478 16.02 15.57 11.63
CA ALA A 478 17.33 15.09 12.08
C ALA A 478 17.17 13.86 13.00
N GLU A 479 18.03 12.86 12.80
CA GLU A 479 18.09 11.71 13.70
C GLU A 479 18.54 12.14 15.11
N ARG A 480 17.81 11.68 16.13
CA ARG A 480 18.06 12.08 17.52
C ARG A 480 19.16 11.27 18.23
N SER A 481 19.63 10.15 17.67
CA SER A 481 20.64 9.28 18.30
C SER A 481 21.64 8.68 17.30
N GLY A 482 22.94 8.85 17.54
CA GLY A 482 24.00 8.38 16.63
C GLY A 482 24.37 6.89 16.69
N PHE A 483 23.69 6.07 17.51
CA PHE A 483 24.03 4.64 17.68
C PHE A 483 23.37 3.70 16.67
N ALA A 484 22.31 4.15 15.98
CA ALA A 484 21.55 3.37 15.00
C ALA A 484 21.60 3.98 13.58
N THR A 485 22.54 4.89 13.33
CA THR A 485 22.80 5.35 11.97
C THR A 485 23.24 4.14 11.15
N GLY A 486 22.54 3.81 10.07
CA GLY A 486 23.18 3.08 8.99
C GLY A 486 24.50 3.79 8.67
N THR A 487 25.61 3.06 8.66
CA THR A 487 26.97 3.59 8.37
C THR A 487 26.96 4.70 7.30
N ARG A 488 27.42 5.89 7.68
CA ARG A 488 27.66 6.99 6.72
C ARG A 488 28.96 6.78 5.94
N SER A 489 29.67 5.67 6.18
CA SER A 489 31.01 5.43 5.62
C SER A 489 30.97 5.23 4.10
N ALA A 490 32.06 5.60 3.44
CA ALA A 490 32.21 5.50 1.99
C ALA A 490 32.59 4.09 1.51
N GLU A 491 32.76 3.14 2.42
CA GLU A 491 33.46 1.86 2.18
C GLU A 491 32.62 0.79 1.47
N HIS A 492 31.30 0.99 1.34
CA HIS A 492 30.49 0.19 0.43
C HIS A 492 29.37 1.03 -0.21
N ARG A 493 29.71 1.68 -1.33
CA ARG A 493 28.77 2.41 -2.19
C ARG A 493 28.98 1.95 -3.62
N PRO A 494 28.07 1.16 -4.20
CA PRO A 494 28.16 0.86 -5.61
C PRO A 494 28.15 2.18 -6.39
N ARG A 495 29.23 2.46 -7.12
CA ARG A 495 29.41 3.77 -7.78
C ARG A 495 28.60 3.90 -9.07
N SER A 496 28.09 2.79 -9.59
CA SER A 496 27.32 2.74 -10.84
C SER A 496 26.48 1.46 -10.91
N ALA A 497 25.47 1.44 -11.80
CA ALA A 497 24.74 0.22 -12.13
C ALA A 497 25.66 -0.90 -12.67
N ALA A 498 26.71 -0.54 -13.41
CA ALA A 498 27.71 -1.49 -13.90
C ALA A 498 28.47 -2.18 -12.75
N THR A 499 28.84 -1.43 -11.72
CA THR A 499 29.48 -1.95 -10.50
C THR A 499 28.58 -2.94 -9.78
N ILE A 500 27.29 -2.61 -9.62
CA ILE A 500 26.29 -3.50 -9.01
C ILE A 500 26.21 -4.84 -9.78
N ARG A 501 26.18 -4.77 -11.12
CA ARG A 501 26.12 -5.94 -12.01
C ARG A 501 27.38 -6.81 -11.91
N SER A 502 28.56 -6.19 -11.86
CA SER A 502 29.84 -6.91 -11.89
C SER A 502 30.23 -7.52 -10.54
N GLU A 503 29.96 -6.83 -9.43
CA GLU A 503 30.53 -7.21 -8.15
C GLU A 503 29.76 -8.34 -7.46
N ARG A 504 28.46 -8.52 -7.75
CA ARG A 504 27.57 -9.49 -7.06
C ARG A 504 27.69 -9.48 -5.52
N LYS A 505 28.27 -8.43 -4.94
CA LYS A 505 28.42 -8.21 -3.50
C LYS A 505 27.41 -7.15 -3.11
N TRP A 506 26.44 -7.57 -2.31
CA TRP A 506 25.28 -6.77 -1.92
C TRP A 506 25.24 -6.53 -0.41
N MET A 507 26.24 -7.02 0.30
CA MET A 507 26.31 -6.92 1.75
C MET A 507 27.11 -5.70 2.16
N ARG A 508 26.54 -4.95 3.10
CA ARG A 508 27.33 -4.13 4.01
C ARG A 508 28.09 -5.11 4.91
N PRO A 509 29.42 -5.06 5.03
CA PRO A 509 30.09 -5.64 6.19
C PRO A 509 29.48 -4.97 7.43
N ALA A 510 29.04 -5.78 8.39
CA ALA A 510 28.49 -5.30 9.66
C ALA A 510 29.55 -4.50 10.44
#